data_AF-A0A3B9XIF2-F1
#
_entry.id   AF-A0A3B9XIF2-F1
#
_cell.length_a   1.000
_cell.length_b   1.000
_cell.length_c   1.000
_cell.angle_alpha   90.00
_cell.angle_beta   90.00
_cell.angle_gamma   90.00
#
_symmetry.space_group_name_H-M   'P 1'
#
loop_
_entity.id
_entity.type
_entity.pdbx_description
1 polymer ?
#
loop_
_entity_poly.entity_id
_entity_poly.type
_entity_poly.pdbx_seq_one_letter_code
_entity_poly.pdbx_strand_id
1 'polypeptide(L)'
;MASETYFFDSPLEAWRGAFRECAKLKAGVIKNQRNEETVHRLDQWIKFRSPLANEKWIRRGAEDGMKYAQESPTLDWINDFEKLDSFFEKAYFND
;
A
#
# COMPACT_ATOMS: atom_id res chain seq x y z
N MET A 1 -3.41 18.81 -1.76
CA MET A 1 -3.00 17.46 -1.35
C MET A 1 -3.85 17.08 -0.14
N ALA A 2 -4.31 15.83 -0.07
CA ALA A 2 -5.25 15.29 0.93
C ALA A 2 -6.73 15.70 0.76
N SER A 3 -7.44 15.01 -0.13
CA SER A 3 -8.91 14.92 -0.10
C SER A 3 -9.40 13.49 0.11
N GLU A 4 -8.51 12.58 0.49
CA GLU A 4 -8.83 11.18 0.79
C GLU A 4 -8.70 10.97 2.30
N THR A 5 -9.50 11.73 3.05
CA THR A 5 -9.65 11.58 4.50
C THR A 5 -10.51 10.35 4.86
N TYR A 6 -10.37 9.26 4.11
CA TYR A 6 -10.88 7.94 4.50
C TYR A 6 -9.74 7.21 5.24
N PHE A 7 -9.23 7.84 6.30
CA PHE A 7 -8.07 7.30 7.03
C PHE A 7 -8.55 6.23 8.02
N PHE A 8 -8.48 4.97 7.59
CA PHE A 8 -7.86 3.91 8.39
C PHE A 8 -8.45 3.70 9.79
N ASP A 9 -9.75 3.43 9.90
CA ASP A 9 -10.35 3.05 11.20
C ASP A 9 -9.83 1.67 11.63
N SER A 10 -9.67 0.77 10.66
CA SER A 10 -9.17 -0.59 10.86
C SER A 10 -7.74 -0.81 10.33
N PRO A 11 -6.95 -1.70 10.97
CA PRO A 11 -5.68 -2.22 10.47
C PRO A 11 -5.70 -2.66 9.00
N LEU A 12 -6.76 -3.35 8.60
CA LEU A 12 -6.89 -3.93 7.27
C LEU A 12 -7.06 -2.84 6.21
N GLU A 13 -7.93 -1.87 6.44
CA GLU A 13 -8.13 -0.76 5.50
C GLU A 13 -6.87 0.09 5.36
N ALA A 14 -6.14 0.29 6.47
CA ALA A 14 -4.85 0.94 6.51
C ALA A 14 -3.81 0.26 5.62
N TRP A 15 -3.69 -1.05 5.80
CA TRP A 15 -2.78 -1.86 5.02
C TRP A 15 -3.18 -1.91 3.54
N ARG A 16 -4.47 -2.14 3.24
CA ARG A 16 -4.99 -2.28 1.88
C ARG A 16 -4.83 -1.01 1.05
N GLY A 17 -5.11 0.15 1.65
CA GLY A 17 -4.94 1.45 0.99
C GLY A 17 -3.50 1.68 0.57
N ALA A 18 -2.56 1.52 1.51
CA ALA A 18 -1.14 1.72 1.27
C ALA A 18 -0.56 0.68 0.27
N PHE A 19 -0.99 -0.59 0.37
CA PHE A 19 -0.61 -1.67 -0.54
C PHE A 19 -0.91 -1.32 -1.99
N ARG A 20 -2.17 -0.96 -2.27
CA ARG A 20 -2.62 -0.69 -3.64
C ARG A 20 -1.92 0.51 -4.24
N GLU A 21 -1.74 1.57 -3.45
CA GLU A 21 -1.10 2.80 -3.91
C GLU A 21 0.39 2.56 -4.21
N CYS A 22 1.11 1.89 -3.30
CA CYS A 22 2.52 1.59 -3.50
C CYS A 22 2.76 0.59 -4.62
N ALA A 23 1.87 -0.41 -4.80
CA ALA A 23 1.95 -1.33 -5.93
C ALA A 23 1.80 -0.59 -7.28
N LYS A 24 0.82 0.32 -7.39
CA LYS A 24 0.60 1.14 -8.60
C LYS A 24 1.79 2.07 -8.90
N LEU A 25 2.29 2.75 -7.87
CA LEU A 25 3.45 3.62 -7.95
C LEU A 25 4.69 2.83 -8.43
N LYS A 26 4.96 1.68 -7.81
CA LYS A 26 6.13 0.85 -8.13
C LYS A 26 6.06 0.24 -9.53
N ALA A 27 4.90 -0.25 -9.94
CA ALA A 27 4.70 -0.79 -11.30
C ALA A 27 4.69 0.30 -12.39
N GLY A 28 4.66 1.58 -12.00
CA GLY A 28 4.59 2.70 -12.95
C GLY A 28 3.25 2.79 -13.69
N VAL A 29 2.18 2.23 -13.12
CA VAL A 29 0.82 2.27 -13.70
C VAL A 29 0.26 3.70 -13.72
N ILE A 30 0.78 4.59 -12.88
CA ILE A 30 0.50 6.01 -12.94
C ILE A 30 1.29 6.61 -14.11
N LYS A 31 0.69 6.54 -15.31
CA LYS A 31 1.19 7.20 -16.53
C LYS A 31 1.54 8.65 -16.18
N ASN A 32 2.72 9.10 -16.61
CA ASN A 32 3.29 10.44 -16.37
C ASN A 32 3.95 10.73 -15.00
N GLN A 33 4.04 9.78 -14.07
CA GLN A 33 4.75 10.03 -12.79
C GLN A 33 6.05 9.23 -12.63
N ARG A 34 6.60 8.60 -13.67
CA ARG A 34 7.83 7.76 -13.58
C ARG A 34 9.13 8.58 -13.41
N ASN A 35 9.12 9.53 -12.49
CA ASN A 35 10.19 10.47 -12.15
C ASN A 35 10.46 10.44 -10.63
N GLU A 36 11.43 11.25 -10.17
CA GLU A 36 11.80 11.45 -8.76
C GLU A 36 10.58 11.65 -7.84
N GLU A 37 9.49 12.24 -8.34
CA GLU A 37 8.23 12.38 -7.61
C GLU A 37 7.60 11.04 -7.19
N THR A 38 7.55 10.02 -8.06
CA THR A 38 7.03 8.69 -7.67
C THR A 38 7.90 8.03 -6.62
N VAL A 39 9.22 8.16 -6.75
CA VAL A 39 10.17 7.64 -5.75
C VAL A 39 9.97 8.36 -4.42
N HIS A 40 9.81 9.67 -4.45
CA HIS A 40 9.53 10.47 -3.27
C HIS A 40 8.17 10.11 -2.64
N ARG A 41 7.12 9.93 -3.42
CA ARG A 41 5.78 9.52 -2.92
C ARG A 41 5.82 8.13 -2.30
N LEU A 42 6.52 7.17 -2.90
CA LEU A 42 6.78 5.86 -2.30
C LEU A 42 7.52 6.00 -0.97
N ASP A 43 8.56 6.84 -0.92
CA ASP A 43 9.33 7.08 0.29
C ASP A 43 8.47 7.70 1.41
N GLN A 44 7.53 8.60 1.08
CA GLN A 44 6.56 9.15 2.04
C GLN A 44 5.63 8.10 2.63
N TRP A 45 5.20 7.11 1.84
CA TRP A 45 4.36 6.01 2.34
C TRP A 45 5.13 5.05 3.26
N ILE A 46 6.37 4.74 2.92
CA ILE A 46 7.22 3.83 3.72
C ILE A 46 7.69 4.51 5.01
N LYS A 47 8.02 5.80 4.93
CA LYS A 47 8.43 6.62 6.08
C LYS A 47 7.26 7.32 6.75
N PHE A 48 6.03 6.91 6.44
CA PHE A 48 4.83 7.52 7.00
C PHE A 48 4.92 7.46 8.53
N ARG A 49 4.83 8.63 9.16
CA ARG A 49 4.87 8.84 10.60
C ARG A 49 3.64 9.64 10.97
N SER A 50 2.79 9.07 11.82
CA SER A 50 1.56 9.72 12.26
C SER A 50 1.20 9.25 13.66
N PRO A 51 0.70 10.12 14.55
CA PRO A 51 0.23 9.69 15.88
C PRO A 51 -0.96 8.72 15.83
N LEU A 52 -1.48 8.40 14.64
CA LEU A 52 -2.57 7.44 14.43
C LEU A 52 -2.12 6.01 14.75
N ALA A 53 -2.99 5.26 15.45
CA ALA A 53 -2.76 3.87 15.86
C ALA A 53 -2.43 2.90 14.69
N ASN A 54 -2.84 3.27 13.47
CA ASN A 54 -2.69 2.45 12.27
C ASN A 54 -1.46 2.80 11.41
N GLU A 55 -0.55 3.68 11.86
CA GLU A 55 0.72 3.98 11.17
C GLU A 55 1.46 2.70 10.75
N LYS A 56 1.58 1.75 11.69
CA LYS A 56 2.30 0.49 11.46
C LYS A 56 1.73 -0.29 10.27
N TRP A 57 0.41 -0.24 10.06
CA TRP A 57 -0.28 -0.97 9.02
C TRP A 57 -0.16 -0.30 7.66
N ILE A 58 -0.18 1.04 7.65
CA ILE A 58 0.11 1.84 6.45
C ILE A 58 1.51 1.50 5.93
N ARG A 59 2.51 1.52 6.82
CA ARG A 59 3.88 1.19 6.44
C ARG A 59 4.03 -0.25 5.92
N ARG A 60 3.44 -1.22 6.62
CA ARG A 60 3.42 -2.62 6.20
C ARG A 60 2.77 -2.80 4.83
N GLY A 61 1.62 -2.15 4.61
CA GLY A 61 0.94 -2.16 3.32
C GLY A 61 1.82 -1.59 2.22
N ALA A 62 2.48 -0.46 2.47
CA ALA A 62 3.39 0.15 1.52
C ALA A 62 4.56 -0.79 1.14
N GLU A 63 5.20 -1.40 2.13
CA GLU A 63 6.30 -2.36 1.94
C GLU A 63 5.84 -3.61 1.16
N ASP A 64 4.71 -4.20 1.53
CA ASP A 64 4.13 -5.38 0.87
C ASP A 64 3.71 -5.08 -0.57
N GLY A 65 3.07 -3.92 -0.81
CA GLY A 65 2.64 -3.49 -2.13
C GLY A 65 3.81 -3.27 -3.08
N MET A 66 4.91 -2.71 -2.57
CA MET A 66 6.14 -2.60 -3.34
C MET A 66 6.74 -3.97 -3.69
N LYS A 67 6.78 -4.89 -2.72
CA LYS A 67 7.33 -6.23 -2.94
C LYS A 67 6.49 -6.99 -3.96
N TYR A 68 5.17 -6.95 -3.83
CA TYR A 68 4.24 -7.52 -4.79
C TYR A 68 4.48 -6.99 -6.21
N ALA A 69 4.63 -5.66 -6.38
CA ALA A 69 4.89 -5.08 -7.69
C ALA A 69 6.31 -5.40 -8.25
N GLN A 70 7.25 -5.85 -7.42
CA GLN A 70 8.56 -6.33 -7.86
C GLN A 70 8.51 -7.81 -8.28
N GLU A 71 7.74 -8.62 -7.56
CA GLU A 71 7.65 -10.07 -7.77
C GLU A 71 6.58 -10.45 -8.81
N SER A 72 5.56 -9.61 -9.00
CA SER A 72 4.43 -9.88 -9.88
C SER A 72 4.54 -9.12 -11.21
N PRO A 73 4.40 -9.80 -12.37
CA PRO A 73 4.40 -9.14 -13.67
C PRO A 73 3.10 -8.37 -13.97
N THR A 74 2.02 -8.62 -13.21
CA THR A 74 0.73 -7.95 -13.38
C THR A 74 0.20 -7.45 -12.03
N LEU A 75 -0.67 -6.42 -12.06
CA LEU A 75 -1.27 -5.85 -10.87
C LEU A 75 -2.72 -6.34 -10.64
N ASP A 76 -3.12 -7.48 -11.19
CA ASP A 76 -4.53 -7.92 -11.13
C ASP A 76 -5.04 -8.10 -9.69
N TRP A 77 -4.16 -8.43 -8.74
CA TRP A 77 -4.56 -8.64 -7.34
C TRP A 77 -4.87 -7.36 -6.60
N ILE A 78 -4.37 -6.20 -7.05
CA ILE A 78 -4.57 -4.96 -6.28
C ILE A 78 -6.04 -4.54 -6.23
N ASN A 79 -6.89 -5.05 -7.12
CA ASN A 79 -8.33 -4.75 -7.14
C ASN A 79 -9.19 -5.89 -6.57
N ASP A 80 -8.57 -7.00 -6.19
CA ASP A 80 -9.25 -8.16 -5.61
C ASP A 80 -9.18 -8.06 -4.08
N PHE A 81 -10.21 -7.47 -3.47
CA PHE A 81 -10.22 -7.21 -2.03
C PHE A 81 -10.25 -8.50 -1.21
N GLU A 82 -10.92 -9.56 -1.67
CA GLU A 82 -10.91 -10.84 -0.95
C GLU A 82 -9.50 -11.44 -0.89
N LYS A 83 -8.72 -11.35 -1.97
CA LYS A 83 -7.31 -11.78 -1.95
C LYS A 83 -6.44 -10.91 -1.04
N LEU A 84 -6.63 -9.59 -1.07
CA LEU A 84 -5.88 -8.67 -0.22
C LEU A 84 -6.16 -8.91 1.26
N ASP A 85 -7.43 -9.11 1.62
CA ASP A 85 -7.86 -9.36 2.99
C ASP A 85 -7.32 -10.72 3.46
N SER A 86 -7.44 -11.78 2.64
CA SER A 86 -6.86 -13.10 2.95
C SER A 86 -5.34 -13.06 3.09
N PHE A 87 -4.64 -12.29 2.26
CA PHE A 87 -3.19 -12.10 2.38
C PHE A 87 -2.85 -11.43 3.71
N PHE A 88 -3.57 -10.36 4.07
CA PHE A 88 -3.35 -9.63 5.31
C PHE A 88 -3.57 -10.51 6.54
N GLU A 89 -4.66 -11.27 6.58
CA GLU A 89 -4.93 -12.22 7.66
C GLU A 89 -3.84 -13.28 7.78
N LYS A 90 -3.44 -13.91 6.66
CA LYS A 90 -2.39 -14.94 6.66
C LYS A 90 -1.01 -14.39 7.04
N ALA A 91 -0.69 -13.16 6.64
CA ALA A 91 0.62 -12.56 6.88
C ALA A 91 0.77 -12.06 8.32
N TYR A 92 -0.32 -11.67 8.98
CA TYR A 92 -0.25 -10.93 10.24
C TYR A 92 -1.09 -11.49 11.40
N PHE A 93 -2.01 -12.42 11.14
CA PHE A 93 -2.97 -12.93 12.13
C PHE A 93 -3.14 -14.45 12.14
N ASN A 94 -2.48 -15.18 11.22
CA ASN A 94 -2.39 -16.63 11.32
C ASN A 94 -1.34 -17.01 12.37
N ASP A 95 -1.83 -17.65 13.44
CA ASP A 95 -1.06 -18.43 14.42
C ASP A 95 -0.85 -19.87 13.90
#